data_AF-X1CFR9-F1
#
_entry.id   AF-X1CFR9-F1
#
_cell.length_a   1.000
_cell.length_b   1.000
_cell.length_c   1.000
_cell.angle_alpha   90.00
_cell.angle_beta   90.00
_cell.angle_gamma   90.00
#
_symmetry.space_group_name_H-M   'P 1'
#
loop_
_entity.id
_entity.type
_entity.pdbx_description
1 polymer ?
#
loop_
_entity_poly.entity_id
_entity_poly.type
_entity_poly.pdbx_seq_one_letter_code
_entity_poly.pdbx_strand_id
1 'polypeptide(L)'
;MLFPTMLGTATNGCFRTLVEIKKTTKGMAQVNMSIEIERDMPPSTKASHIVIGAQSNDHSAHLSGVSSNRFFTDAPTFARIQLLVTEYYRLDLLSNFWDVYNIEAEALGQKVVYQQSGIPDIDRTRLLINTPSDLDRISPPDPY
;
A
#
# COMPACT_ATOMS: atom_id res chain seq x y z
N MET A 1 54.66 -12.23 20.32
CA MET A 1 54.25 -11.60 19.04
C MET A 1 52.82 -12.03 18.75
N LEU A 2 51.85 -11.14 18.97
CA LEU A 2 50.44 -11.37 18.66
C LEU A 2 50.17 -10.92 17.21
N PHE A 3 49.67 -11.83 16.37
CA PHE A 3 49.19 -11.51 15.02
C PHE A 3 47.78 -10.90 15.09
N PRO A 4 47.42 -9.96 14.20
CA PRO A 4 46.12 -9.30 14.23
C PRO A 4 45.02 -10.20 13.65
N THR A 5 43.87 -10.25 14.34
CA THR A 5 42.61 -10.80 13.83
C THR A 5 42.12 -9.93 12.68
N MET A 6 41.94 -10.48 11.48
CA MET A 6 41.30 -9.75 10.39
C MET A 6 39.79 -9.78 10.58
N LEU A 7 39.21 -8.61 10.89
CA LEU A 7 37.77 -8.40 10.96
C LEU A 7 37.32 -7.75 9.65
N GLY A 8 36.65 -8.49 8.78
CA GLY A 8 36.06 -7.96 7.55
C GLY A 8 34.58 -7.67 7.76
N THR A 9 34.14 -6.44 7.48
CA THR A 9 32.72 -6.04 7.55
C THR A 9 32.20 -5.73 6.15
N ALA A 10 31.12 -6.40 5.73
CA ALA A 10 30.32 -6.01 4.57
C ALA A 10 28.94 -5.55 5.06
N THR A 11 28.57 -4.31 4.73
CA THR A 11 27.28 -3.73 5.09
C THR A 11 26.39 -3.69 3.85
N ASN A 12 25.31 -4.48 3.85
CA ASN A 12 24.12 -4.23 3.05
C ASN A 12 23.05 -3.75 4.03
N GLY A 13 22.36 -2.65 3.72
CA GLY A 13 21.43 -1.99 4.64
C GLY A 13 20.53 -2.97 5.40
N CYS A 14 20.43 -2.74 6.71
CA CYS A 14 19.65 -3.48 7.72
C CYS A 14 20.28 -4.75 8.34
N PHE A 15 21.39 -5.30 7.83
CA PHE A 15 22.01 -6.48 8.45
C PHE A 15 23.54 -6.36 8.56
N ARG A 16 24.07 -6.66 9.76
CA ARG A 16 25.51 -6.80 9.99
C ARG A 16 25.85 -8.26 10.26
N THR A 17 26.61 -8.87 9.35
CA THR A 17 27.15 -10.22 9.55
C THR A 17 28.58 -10.12 10.05
N LEU A 18 28.85 -10.68 11.23
CA LEU A 18 30.19 -10.82 11.77
C LEU A 18 30.65 -12.27 11.57
N VAL A 19 31.80 -12.44 10.90
CA VAL A 19 32.44 -13.74 10.71
C VAL A 19 33.72 -13.75 11.53
N GLU A 20 33.75 -14.57 12.58
CA GLU A 20 34.95 -14.77 13.39
C GLU A 20 35.63 -16.09 12.97
N ILE A 21 36.90 -16.02 12.58
CA ILE A 21 37.70 -17.20 12.24
C ILE A 21 38.79 -17.37 13.29
N LYS A 22 38.68 -18.44 14.10
CA LYS A 22 39.72 -18.82 15.06
C LYS A 22 40.50 -20.01 14.53
N LYS A 23 41.83 -19.90 14.50
CA LYS A 23 42.73 -21.04 14.28
C LYS A 23 42.87 -21.80 15.59
N THR A 24 42.52 -23.08 15.60
CA THR A 24 42.78 -23.98 16.73
C THR A 24 44.10 -24.72 16.53
N THR A 25 44.73 -25.11 17.64
CA THR A 25 46.06 -25.75 17.71
C THR A 25 46.16 -27.13 17.04
N LYS A 26 45.05 -27.66 16.49
CA LYS A 26 45.02 -28.92 15.71
C LYS A 26 44.89 -28.71 14.19
N GLY A 27 45.02 -27.49 13.68
CA GLY A 27 45.10 -27.22 12.25
C GLY A 27 43.77 -27.12 11.48
N MET A 28 42.63 -27.25 12.15
CA MET A 28 41.30 -26.96 11.56
C MET A 28 40.80 -25.59 12.03
N ALA A 29 40.41 -24.74 11.07
CA ALA A 29 39.80 -23.44 11.35
C ALA A 29 38.32 -23.65 11.71
N GLN A 30 37.88 -23.02 12.81
CA GLN A 30 36.48 -22.98 13.20
C GLN A 30 35.92 -21.61 12.80
N VAL A 31 34.85 -21.61 12.00
CA VAL A 31 34.17 -20.40 11.52
C VAL A 31 32.83 -20.33 12.24
N ASN A 32 32.62 -19.29 13.04
CA ASN A 32 31.33 -19.01 13.66
C ASN A 32 30.72 -17.78 12.96
N MET A 33 29.46 -17.92 12.54
CA MET A 33 28.69 -16.87 11.90
C MET A 33 27.49 -16.53 12.77
N SER A 34 27.43 -15.29 13.25
CA SER A 34 26.31 -14.74 14.01
C SER A 34 25.73 -13.55 13.27
N ILE A 35 24.39 -13.52 13.16
CA ILE A 35 23.63 -12.44 12.55
C ILE A 35 23.04 -11.61 13.68
N GLU A 36 23.52 -10.38 13.83
CA GLU A 36 22.93 -9.41 14.76
C GLU A 36 21.90 -8.58 13.99
N ILE A 37 20.64 -8.63 14.43
CA ILE A 37 19.57 -7.78 13.89
C ILE A 37 19.59 -6.47 14.68
N GLU A 38 20.16 -5.43 14.10
CA GLU A 38 20.12 -4.08 14.65
C GLU A 38 18.71 -3.52 14.43
N ARG A 39 17.83 -3.66 15.43
CA ARG A 39 16.52 -3.01 15.44
C ARG A 39 16.67 -1.54 15.83
N ASP A 40 17.37 -0.76 15.01
CA ASP A 40 17.35 0.70 15.14
C ASP A 40 16.13 1.24 14.39
N MET A 41 14.94 0.98 14.94
CA MET A 41 13.76 1.77 14.60
C MET A 41 13.99 3.14 15.23
N PRO A 42 14.04 4.23 14.43
CA PRO A 42 14.28 5.56 14.99
C PRO A 42 13.22 5.84 16.09
N PRO A 43 13.61 6.50 17.19
CA PRO A 43 12.68 6.82 18.26
C PRO A 43 11.50 7.61 17.67
N SER A 44 10.28 7.23 18.03
CA SER A 44 9.05 7.92 17.64
C SER A 44 9.19 9.41 17.93
N THR A 45 9.46 10.20 16.88
CA THR A 45 9.47 11.66 16.97
C THR A 45 8.06 12.09 17.29
N LYS A 46 7.88 12.66 18.49
CA LYS A 46 6.63 13.27 18.93
C LYS A 46 6.12 14.21 17.82
N ALA A 47 5.00 13.87 17.19
CA ALA A 47 4.46 14.62 16.07
C ALA A 47 4.21 16.09 16.49
N SER A 48 4.67 17.03 15.67
CA SER A 48 4.56 18.47 15.93
C SER A 48 3.16 19.04 15.65
N HIS A 49 2.31 18.27 14.97
CA HIS A 49 0.94 18.59 14.59
C HIS A 49 0.11 17.31 14.46
N ILE A 50 -1.21 17.47 14.39
CA ILE A 50 -2.14 16.38 14.10
C ILE A 50 -2.11 16.11 12.60
N VAL A 51 -1.92 14.83 12.24
CA VAL A 51 -1.96 14.37 10.85
C VAL A 51 -3.40 14.42 10.34
N ILE A 52 -3.62 15.09 9.21
CA ILE A 52 -4.92 15.26 8.57
C ILE A 52 -4.91 14.64 7.17
N GLY A 53 -5.89 13.78 6.90
CA GLY A 53 -6.20 13.26 5.57
C GLY A 53 -7.68 13.46 5.26
N ALA A 54 -8.05 13.43 3.97
CA ALA A 54 -9.43 13.62 3.54
C ALA A 54 -9.86 12.50 2.58
N GLN A 55 -10.98 11.83 2.88
CA GLN A 55 -11.70 11.03 1.89
C GLN A 55 -12.59 11.99 1.09
N SER A 56 -12.15 12.37 -0.11
CA SER A 56 -12.73 13.52 -0.85
C SER A 56 -12.88 13.24 -2.34
N ASN A 57 -13.24 12.02 -2.72
CA ASN A 57 -13.21 11.57 -4.11
C ASN A 57 -14.16 12.34 -5.04
N ASP A 58 -15.41 12.50 -4.63
CA ASP A 58 -16.43 13.27 -5.36
C ASP A 58 -16.05 14.75 -5.46
N HIS A 59 -15.53 15.32 -4.36
CA HIS A 59 -14.98 16.67 -4.34
C HIS A 59 -13.76 16.82 -5.26
N SER A 60 -12.87 15.84 -5.29
CA SER A 60 -11.67 15.82 -6.13
C SER A 60 -12.03 15.73 -7.62
N ALA A 61 -12.99 14.89 -7.97
CA ALA A 61 -13.55 14.81 -9.31
C ALA A 61 -14.17 16.15 -9.73
N HIS A 62 -14.99 16.75 -8.84
CA HIS A 62 -15.60 18.06 -9.09
C HIS A 62 -14.56 19.17 -9.27
N LEU A 63 -13.59 19.28 -8.35
CA LEU A 63 -12.55 20.31 -8.34
C LEU A 63 -11.65 20.24 -9.58
N SER A 64 -11.36 19.04 -10.08
CA SER A 64 -10.56 18.83 -11.28
C SER A 64 -11.32 19.00 -12.60
N GLY A 65 -12.65 19.12 -12.55
CA GLY A 65 -13.51 19.19 -13.74
C GLY A 65 -13.55 17.88 -14.55
N VAL A 66 -13.06 16.77 -14.00
CA VAL A 66 -13.11 15.45 -14.65
C VAL A 66 -14.47 14.80 -14.36
N SER A 67 -15.04 14.12 -15.37
CA SER A 67 -16.28 13.38 -15.17
C SER A 67 -16.11 12.26 -14.14
N SER A 68 -17.14 11.99 -13.35
CA SER A 68 -17.12 10.91 -12.36
C SER A 68 -16.68 9.58 -12.98
N ASN A 69 -17.25 9.21 -14.14
CA ASN A 69 -16.85 8.02 -14.88
C ASN A 69 -15.33 7.96 -15.09
N ARG A 70 -14.74 8.98 -15.73
CA ARG A 70 -13.30 8.98 -16.00
C ARG A 70 -12.47 8.99 -14.71
N PHE A 71 -12.89 9.73 -13.69
CA PHE A 71 -12.20 9.77 -12.40
C PHE A 71 -12.18 8.38 -11.73
N PHE A 72 -13.28 7.62 -11.81
CA PHE A 72 -13.40 6.31 -11.19
C PHE A 72 -13.06 5.13 -12.10
N THR A 73 -12.70 5.31 -13.37
CA THR A 73 -12.31 4.20 -14.26
C THR A 73 -10.93 4.35 -14.90
N ASP A 74 -10.29 5.52 -14.80
CA ASP A 74 -8.93 5.75 -15.33
C ASP A 74 -7.93 5.94 -14.17
N ALA A 75 -7.18 4.88 -13.85
CA ALA A 75 -6.26 4.86 -12.73
C ALA A 75 -5.20 6.01 -12.74
N PRO A 76 -4.57 6.35 -13.89
CA PRO A 76 -3.66 7.50 -13.95
C PRO A 76 -4.34 8.83 -13.64
N THR A 77 -5.56 9.05 -14.14
CA THR A 77 -6.36 10.25 -13.83
C THR A 77 -6.69 10.32 -12.34
N PHE A 78 -7.16 9.21 -11.74
CA PHE A 78 -7.44 9.12 -10.30
C PHE A 78 -6.21 9.48 -9.47
N ALA A 79 -5.09 8.77 -9.68
CA ALA A 79 -3.87 8.96 -8.91
C ALA A 79 -3.33 10.38 -9.02
N ARG A 80 -3.32 10.95 -10.23
CA ARG A 80 -2.85 12.31 -10.47
C ARG A 80 -3.71 13.34 -9.74
N ILE A 81 -5.02 13.21 -9.79
CA ILE A 81 -5.92 14.18 -9.15
C ILE A 81 -5.79 14.10 -7.63
N GLN A 82 -5.73 12.89 -7.06
CA GLN A 82 -5.56 12.74 -5.61
C GLN A 82 -4.26 13.38 -5.12
N LEU A 83 -3.15 13.19 -5.84
CA LEU A 83 -1.88 13.86 -5.53
C LEU A 83 -2.01 15.39 -5.56
N LEU A 84 -2.64 15.93 -6.61
CA LEU A 84 -2.85 17.37 -6.75
C LEU A 84 -3.75 17.95 -5.66
N VAL A 85 -4.81 17.25 -5.26
CA VAL A 85 -5.73 17.69 -4.20
C VAL A 85 -5.05 17.64 -2.83
N THR A 86 -4.28 16.58 -2.55
CA THR A 86 -3.44 16.47 -1.36
C THR A 86 -2.44 17.63 -1.28
N GLU A 87 -1.77 17.98 -2.38
CA GLU A 87 -0.87 19.13 -2.44
C GLU A 87 -1.61 20.46 -2.26
N TYR A 88 -2.75 20.64 -2.93
CA TYR A 88 -3.55 21.87 -2.90
C TYR A 88 -4.03 22.23 -1.49
N TYR A 89 -4.55 21.25 -0.75
CA TYR A 89 -5.02 21.43 0.63
C TYR A 89 -3.92 21.24 1.68
N ARG A 90 -2.71 20.84 1.26
CA ARG A 90 -1.59 20.49 2.14
C ARG A 90 -1.98 19.43 3.17
N LEU A 91 -2.66 18.38 2.70
CA LEU A 91 -3.00 17.23 3.54
C LEU A 91 -1.73 16.43 3.85
N ASP A 92 -1.66 15.90 5.06
CA ASP A 92 -0.52 15.09 5.51
C ASP A 92 -0.58 13.67 4.95
N LEU A 93 -1.77 13.23 4.53
CA LEU A 93 -2.02 11.90 3.96
C LEU A 93 -2.68 11.99 2.59
N LEU A 94 -2.17 11.17 1.67
CA LEU A 94 -2.78 10.93 0.37
C LEU A 94 -4.05 10.08 0.54
N SER A 95 -5.13 10.50 -0.12
CA SER A 95 -6.33 9.68 -0.24
C SER A 95 -6.20 8.75 -1.43
N ASN A 96 -6.02 7.45 -1.17
CA ASN A 96 -6.04 6.42 -2.20
C ASN A 96 -7.30 5.54 -2.12
N PHE A 97 -8.27 5.93 -1.30
CA PHE A 97 -9.56 5.25 -1.23
C PHE A 97 -10.27 5.49 -2.56
N TRP A 98 -10.38 4.47 -3.41
CA TRP A 98 -11.11 4.55 -4.67
C TRP A 98 -12.62 4.40 -4.42
N ASP A 99 -13.36 3.73 -5.30
CA ASP A 99 -14.70 3.28 -4.97
C ASP A 99 -14.64 2.05 -4.05
N VAL A 100 -14.50 2.30 -2.75
CA VAL A 100 -14.46 1.24 -1.72
C VAL A 100 -15.83 0.59 -1.46
N TYR A 101 -16.89 1.04 -2.13
CA TYR A 101 -18.25 0.55 -1.90
C TYR A 101 -18.71 -0.38 -3.03
N ASN A 102 -18.47 -0.01 -4.29
CA ASN A 102 -19.05 -0.74 -5.41
C ASN A 102 -18.04 -1.56 -6.21
N ILE A 103 -16.72 -1.39 -6.03
CA ILE A 103 -15.72 -2.09 -6.85
C ILE A 103 -15.85 -3.62 -6.79
N GLU A 104 -16.06 -4.18 -5.59
CA GLU A 104 -16.23 -5.63 -5.43
C GLU A 104 -17.55 -6.09 -6.05
N ALA A 105 -18.63 -5.32 -5.86
CA ALA A 105 -19.91 -5.62 -6.48
C ALA A 105 -19.82 -5.58 -8.01
N GLU A 106 -19.13 -4.58 -8.57
CA GLU A 106 -18.88 -4.44 -10.01
C GLU A 106 -18.11 -5.63 -10.55
N ALA A 107 -17.04 -6.05 -9.86
CA ALA A 107 -16.24 -7.21 -10.22
C ALA A 107 -17.06 -8.52 -10.16
N LEU A 108 -18.06 -8.60 -9.29
CA LEU A 108 -19.03 -9.70 -9.23
C LEU A 108 -20.14 -9.62 -10.29
N GLY A 109 -20.16 -8.57 -11.12
CA GLY A 109 -21.11 -8.37 -12.20
C GLY A 109 -22.32 -7.48 -11.85
N GLN A 110 -22.34 -6.84 -10.68
CA GLN A 110 -23.30 -5.77 -10.39
C GLN A 110 -23.04 -4.60 -11.34
N LYS A 111 -24.10 -4.11 -11.99
CA LYS A 111 -23.96 -2.92 -12.82
C LYS A 111 -23.81 -1.69 -11.94
N VAL A 112 -22.75 -0.92 -12.16
CA VAL A 112 -22.50 0.39 -11.54
C VAL A 112 -22.86 1.52 -12.51
N VAL A 113 -23.43 2.59 -11.97
CA VAL A 113 -23.82 3.79 -12.69
C VAL A 113 -22.93 4.94 -12.25
N TYR A 114 -22.17 5.48 -13.21
CA TYR A 114 -21.34 6.65 -13.03
C TYR A 114 -22.12 7.90 -13.44
N GLN A 115 -22.79 8.54 -12.47
CA GLN A 115 -23.55 9.76 -12.71
C GLN A 115 -22.64 10.90 -13.18
N GLN A 116 -23.20 11.92 -13.84
CA GLN A 116 -22.42 13.09 -14.27
C GLN A 116 -21.74 13.81 -13.10
N SER A 117 -22.41 13.81 -11.94
CA SER A 117 -21.93 14.37 -10.68
C SER A 117 -22.20 13.39 -9.54
N GLY A 118 -21.27 13.29 -8.60
CA GLY A 118 -21.38 12.43 -7.42
C GLY A 118 -20.58 11.14 -7.53
N ILE A 119 -20.75 10.28 -6.53
CA ILE A 119 -20.09 8.99 -6.42
C ILE A 119 -20.77 7.94 -7.32
N PRO A 120 -20.05 6.89 -7.76
CA PRO A 120 -20.67 5.75 -8.43
C PRO A 120 -21.67 5.07 -7.48
N ASP A 121 -22.72 4.52 -8.05
CA ASP A 121 -23.75 3.80 -7.30
C ASP A 121 -24.28 2.62 -8.12
N ILE A 122 -24.82 1.62 -7.44
CA ILE A 122 -25.35 0.42 -8.08
C ILE A 122 -26.65 0.72 -8.85
N ASP A 123 -26.82 0.06 -10.00
CA ASP A 123 -28.10 0.05 -10.72
C ASP A 123 -29.12 -0.82 -9.95
N ARG A 124 -29.93 -0.17 -9.12
CA ARG A 124 -30.97 -0.83 -8.30
C ARG A 124 -32.10 -1.45 -9.12
N THR A 125 -32.18 -1.19 -10.43
CA THR A 125 -33.18 -1.84 -11.31
C THR A 125 -32.76 -3.26 -11.70
N ARG A 126 -31.48 -3.60 -11.53
CA ARG A 126 -30.92 -4.92 -11.82
C ARG A 126 -29.93 -5.33 -10.73
N LEU A 127 -30.45 -6.01 -9.72
CA LEU A 127 -29.67 -6.48 -8.58
C LEU A 127 -28.84 -7.73 -8.94
N LEU A 128 -27.63 -7.80 -8.40
CA LEU A 128 -26.75 -8.96 -8.48
C LEU A 128 -27.38 -10.19 -7.80
N ILE A 129 -28.04 -9.96 -6.66
CA ILE A 129 -28.79 -10.96 -5.90
C ILE A 129 -30.24 -10.50 -5.84
N ASN A 130 -31.14 -11.17 -6.57
CA ASN A 130 -32.58 -10.90 -6.54
C ASN A 130 -33.34 -12.02 -5.82
N THR A 131 -32.81 -13.24 -5.89
CA THR A 131 -33.33 -14.44 -5.25
C THR A 131 -32.24 -15.16 -4.48
N PRO A 132 -32.55 -15.99 -3.48
CA PRO A 132 -31.55 -16.75 -2.74
C PRO A 132 -30.65 -17.62 -3.63
N SER A 133 -31.19 -18.21 -4.71
CA SER A 133 -30.43 -19.04 -5.65
C SER A 133 -29.38 -18.29 -6.48
N ASP A 134 -29.45 -16.95 -6.55
CA ASP A 134 -28.42 -16.17 -7.24
C ASP A 134 -27.06 -16.27 -6.52
N LEU A 135 -27.06 -16.58 -5.21
CA LEU A 135 -25.84 -16.80 -4.41
C LEU A 135 -25.02 -17.98 -4.94
N ASP A 136 -25.66 -19.01 -5.51
CA ASP A 136 -24.98 -20.21 -6.02
C ASP A 136 -24.08 -19.91 -7.22
N ARG A 137 -24.26 -18.75 -7.87
CA ARG A 137 -23.48 -18.32 -9.04
C ARG A 137 -22.32 -17.38 -8.68
N ILE A 138 -22.22 -16.94 -7.43
CA ILE A 138 -21.22 -15.96 -7.01
C ILE A 138 -19.89 -16.69 -6.80
N SER A 139 -18.82 -16.11 -7.32
CA SER A 139 -17.44 -16.54 -7.07
C SER A 139 -16.60 -15.31 -6.71
N PRO A 140 -15.64 -15.40 -5.78
CA PRO A 140 -14.77 -14.28 -5.46
C PRO A 140 -14.10 -13.72 -6.73
N PRO A 141 -14.07 -12.40 -6.92
CA PRO A 141 -13.41 -11.81 -8.07
C PRO A 141 -11.90 -12.01 -7.98
N ASP A 142 -11.24 -12.12 -9.14
CA ASP A 142 -9.78 -12.18 -9.23
C ASP A 142 -9.20 -10.75 -9.07
N PRO A 143 -8.34 -10.50 -8.06
CA PRO A 143 -7.75 -9.18 -7.85
C PRO A 143 -6.48 -8.92 -8.67
N TYR A 144 -6.01 -9.87 -9.48
CA TYR A 144 -4.77 -9.79 -10.29
C TYR A 144 -5.03 -9.78 -11.80
#